data_AF-A0A3D5ZA32-F1
#
_entry.id   AF-A0A3D5ZA32-F1
#
_cell.length_a   1.000
_cell.length_b   1.000
_cell.length_c   1.000
_cell.angle_alpha   90.00
_cell.angle_beta   90.00
_cell.angle_gamma   90.00
#
_symmetry.space_group_name_H-M   'P 1'
#
loop_
_entity.id
_entity.type
_entity.pdbx_description
1 polymer ?
#
loop_
_entity_poly.entity_id
_entity_poly.type
_entity_poly.pdbx_seq_one_letter_code
_entity_poly.pdbx_strand_id
1 'polypeptide(L)'
;MFSCTQKAEKKDPVTPPVLAEQSSSSDEEVIPNDSIHEEGPTVRAKFVEFSLGDAEHYSFEKESGEIVVFDGCNIDNFYFPRELEESEMNETNQGYGSNSELQGKWFIVTYITREQPIYTDGPMGTARIINKAVLDDN
;
A
#
# COMPACT_ATOMS: atom_id res chain seq x y z
N MET A 1 -10.83 -53.54 11.31
CA MET A 1 -11.06 -53.79 12.76
C MET A 1 -10.70 -52.51 13.49
N PHE A 2 -11.55 -52.02 14.41
CA PHE A 2 -11.29 -50.79 15.18
C PHE A 2 -11.24 -51.10 16.68
N SER A 3 -10.15 -50.69 17.34
CA SER A 3 -9.80 -50.79 18.77
C SER A 3 -8.36 -50.23 18.89
N CYS A 4 -7.85 -49.55 19.91
CA CYS A 4 -8.31 -49.07 21.23
C CYS A 4 -7.30 -47.95 21.66
N THR A 5 -7.48 -47.10 22.69
CA THR A 5 -8.53 -46.91 23.72
C THR A 5 -8.44 -45.47 24.28
N GLN A 6 -9.49 -44.93 24.91
CA GLN A 6 -9.45 -43.63 25.62
C GLN A 6 -8.65 -43.73 26.94
N LYS A 7 -7.95 -42.66 27.35
CA LYS A 7 -7.56 -42.48 28.76
C LYS A 7 -7.62 -40.99 29.15
N ALA A 8 -8.30 -40.71 30.25
CA ALA A 8 -8.51 -39.37 30.81
C ALA A 8 -7.73 -39.20 32.13
N GLU A 9 -7.98 -38.06 32.82
CA GLU A 9 -7.43 -37.61 34.11
C GLU A 9 -6.00 -37.00 34.04
N LYS A 10 -5.68 -35.87 34.70
CA LYS A 10 -6.39 -35.11 35.77
C LYS A 10 -6.08 -33.61 35.71
N LYS A 11 -7.00 -32.78 36.22
CA LYS A 11 -6.73 -31.37 36.62
C LYS A 11 -6.27 -31.35 38.10
N ASP A 12 -5.54 -30.33 38.50
CA ASP A 12 -5.89 -29.50 39.69
C ASP A 12 -5.10 -28.16 39.71
N PRO A 13 -5.53 -27.12 40.45
CA PRO A 13 -5.14 -25.72 40.22
C PRO A 13 -4.33 -25.06 41.35
N VAL A 14 -3.57 -24.00 41.04
CA VAL A 14 -3.10 -23.00 42.02
C VAL A 14 -3.11 -21.58 41.41
N THR A 15 -3.58 -20.61 42.20
CA THR A 15 -3.92 -19.21 41.89
C THR A 15 -2.72 -18.26 42.21
N PRO A 16 -2.63 -17.01 41.71
CA PRO A 16 -1.34 -16.28 41.60
C PRO A 16 -1.07 -15.24 42.71
N PRO A 17 0.16 -14.68 42.80
CA PRO A 17 0.43 -13.33 43.31
C PRO A 17 0.33 -12.31 42.14
N VAL A 18 -0.44 -11.21 42.16
CA VAL A 18 -0.59 -10.10 43.12
C VAL A 18 0.53 -9.04 43.00
N LEU A 19 0.13 -7.89 42.45
CA LEU A 19 0.69 -6.53 42.48
C LEU A 19 2.19 -6.29 42.20
N ALA A 20 2.44 -5.51 41.14
CA ALA A 20 3.18 -4.26 41.24
C ALA A 20 2.67 -3.26 40.19
N GLU A 21 1.98 -2.20 40.63
CA GLU A 21 1.80 -1.00 39.80
C GLU A 21 3.10 -0.21 39.82
N GLN A 22 3.64 0.14 38.65
CA GLN A 22 4.59 1.24 38.53
C GLN A 22 4.20 2.12 37.34
N SER A 23 3.48 3.19 37.67
CA SER A 23 3.40 4.37 36.82
C SER A 23 4.79 5.01 36.74
N SER A 24 5.27 5.25 35.52
CA SER A 24 6.45 6.09 35.27
C SER A 24 6.14 6.94 34.05
N SER A 25 5.80 8.21 34.28
CA SER A 25 5.81 9.21 33.23
C SER A 25 7.25 9.48 32.82
N SER A 26 7.54 9.28 31.53
CA SER A 26 8.71 9.84 30.88
C SER A 26 8.19 10.55 29.64
N ASP A 27 8.42 11.86 29.55
CA ASP A 27 8.08 12.65 28.38
C ASP A 27 8.84 12.11 27.17
N GLU A 28 8.12 11.47 26.25
CA GLU A 28 8.68 11.02 24.98
C GLU A 28 8.70 12.21 24.03
N GLU A 29 9.90 12.67 23.66
CA GLU A 29 10.05 13.66 22.59
C GLU A 29 9.34 13.13 21.34
N VAL A 30 8.40 13.91 20.82
CA VAL A 30 7.74 13.62 19.54
C VAL A 30 8.75 13.85 18.44
N ILE A 31 9.57 12.83 18.18
CA ILE A 31 10.36 12.73 16.96
C ILE A 31 9.34 12.72 15.81
N PRO A 32 9.35 13.71 14.91
CA PRO A 32 8.47 13.67 13.75
C PRO A 32 8.79 12.41 12.96
N ASN A 33 7.74 11.67 12.58
CA ASN A 33 7.87 10.42 11.83
C ASN A 33 8.27 10.72 10.37
N ASP A 34 9.51 11.18 10.20
CA ASP A 34 10.17 11.36 8.91
C ASP A 34 10.59 9.97 8.42
N SER A 35 9.58 9.22 7.95
CA SER A 35 9.77 7.96 7.24
C SER A 35 10.80 8.19 6.14
N ILE A 36 11.97 7.57 6.28
CA ILE A 36 13.09 7.74 5.33
C ILE A 36 12.68 7.11 4.00
N HIS A 37 12.03 7.90 3.15
CA HIS A 37 11.70 7.53 1.78
C HIS A 37 13.00 7.40 0.99
N GLU A 38 13.34 6.18 0.58
CA GLU A 38 14.61 5.88 -0.11
C GLU A 38 14.85 6.74 -1.36
N GLU A 39 16.13 7.01 -1.65
CA GLU A 39 16.60 7.73 -2.84
C GLU A 39 16.40 6.90 -4.12
N GLY A 40 15.16 6.76 -4.56
CA GLY A 40 14.82 6.20 -5.87
C GLY A 40 14.99 7.21 -7.02
N PRO A 41 15.01 6.75 -8.29
CA PRO A 41 14.82 7.63 -9.43
C PRO A 41 13.55 8.48 -9.30
N THR A 42 13.63 9.73 -9.75
CA THR A 42 12.52 10.69 -9.75
C THR A 42 12.05 11.02 -11.16
N VAL A 43 10.75 11.26 -11.32
CA VAL A 43 10.16 11.78 -12.55
C VAL A 43 9.16 12.88 -12.23
N ARG A 44 9.22 13.99 -12.97
CA ARG A 44 8.17 15.01 -13.00
C ARG A 44 7.12 14.59 -14.03
N ALA A 45 5.91 14.29 -13.59
CA ALA A 45 4.84 13.85 -14.48
C ALA A 45 3.45 14.20 -13.92
N LYS A 46 2.49 14.34 -14.82
CA LYS A 46 1.09 14.70 -14.54
C LYS A 46 0.26 13.43 -14.34
N PHE A 47 -0.49 13.30 -13.25
CA PHE A 47 -1.36 12.13 -13.06
C PHE A 47 -2.47 12.11 -14.12
N VAL A 48 -2.60 11.00 -14.84
CA VAL A 48 -3.59 10.83 -15.92
C VAL A 48 -4.75 9.98 -15.44
N GLU A 49 -4.47 8.77 -14.97
CA GLU A 49 -5.49 7.81 -14.57
C GLU A 49 -4.92 6.74 -13.62
N PHE A 50 -5.80 6.18 -12.82
CA PHE A 50 -5.66 4.90 -12.15
C PHE A 50 -6.61 3.90 -12.83
N SER A 51 -6.12 2.68 -13.05
CA SER A 51 -6.95 1.54 -13.43
C SER A 51 -6.61 0.33 -12.55
N LEU A 52 -7.65 -0.42 -12.19
CA LEU A 52 -7.55 -1.71 -11.54
C LEU A 52 -8.07 -2.76 -12.53
N GLY A 53 -7.24 -3.74 -12.85
CA GLY A 53 -7.59 -4.90 -13.66
C GLY A 53 -7.07 -6.15 -12.96
N ASP A 54 -6.23 -6.95 -13.62
CA ASP A 54 -5.48 -8.02 -12.96
C ASP A 54 -4.49 -7.49 -11.89
N ALA A 55 -4.08 -6.22 -12.02
CA ALA A 55 -3.25 -5.48 -11.07
C ALA A 55 -3.59 -3.97 -11.10
N GLU A 56 -3.09 -3.24 -10.10
CA GLU A 56 -3.13 -1.78 -10.04
C GLU A 56 -2.14 -1.14 -11.02
N HIS A 57 -2.61 -0.15 -11.78
CA HIS A 57 -1.77 0.62 -12.70
C HIS A 57 -2.06 2.12 -12.57
N TYR A 58 -0.99 2.90 -12.38
CA TYR A 58 -1.03 4.36 -12.24
C TYR A 58 -0.31 5.01 -13.41
N SER A 59 -1.06 5.66 -14.29
CA SER A 59 -0.54 6.32 -15.50
C SER A 59 -0.23 7.80 -15.24
N PHE A 60 0.99 8.22 -15.56
CA PHE A 60 1.43 9.61 -15.49
C PHE A 60 2.05 10.06 -16.83
N GLU A 61 1.76 11.29 -17.26
CA GLU A 61 2.27 11.88 -18.51
C GLU A 61 3.42 12.86 -18.21
N LYS A 62 4.61 12.63 -18.79
CA LYS A 62 5.73 13.59 -18.72
C LYS A 62 5.47 14.82 -19.59
N GLU A 63 6.24 15.88 -19.41
CA GLU A 63 6.25 17.06 -20.30
C GLU A 63 6.50 16.72 -21.79
N SER A 64 7.17 15.59 -22.07
CA SER A 64 7.40 15.08 -23.43
C SER A 64 6.17 14.42 -24.07
N GLY A 65 5.07 14.24 -23.35
CA GLY A 65 3.92 13.43 -23.76
C GLY A 65 4.14 11.91 -23.61
N GLU A 66 5.25 11.48 -23.01
CA GLU A 66 5.53 10.08 -22.70
C GLU A 66 4.72 9.63 -21.47
N ILE A 67 3.97 8.53 -21.59
CA ILE A 67 3.28 7.90 -20.46
C ILE A 67 4.25 6.99 -19.69
N VAL A 68 4.34 7.22 -18.39
CA VAL A 68 4.97 6.35 -17.40
C VAL A 68 3.86 5.64 -16.64
N VAL A 69 3.89 4.31 -16.65
CA VAL A 69 3.03 3.48 -15.79
C VAL A 69 3.84 3.04 -14.56
N PHE A 70 3.16 3.02 -13.42
CA PHE A 70 3.60 2.40 -12.17
C PHE A 70 2.63 1.29 -11.80
N ASP A 71 3.17 0.20 -11.28
CA ASP A 71 2.48 -1.07 -11.00
C ASP A 71 2.33 -1.29 -9.48
N GLY A 72 2.32 -0.18 -8.73
CA GLY A 72 1.98 -0.15 -7.31
C GLY A 72 2.29 1.17 -6.61
N CYS A 73 1.71 1.36 -5.42
CA CYS A 73 1.78 2.61 -4.67
C CYS A 73 1.99 2.38 -3.16
N ASN A 74 3.14 2.83 -2.63
CA ASN A 74 3.54 2.72 -1.23
C ASN A 74 3.58 4.11 -0.55
N ILE A 75 2.54 4.92 -0.72
CA ILE A 75 2.45 6.26 -0.10
C ILE A 75 1.09 6.48 0.56
N ASP A 76 1.09 7.17 1.71
CA ASP A 76 -0.12 7.47 2.47
C ASP A 76 -0.61 8.93 2.27
N ASN A 77 0.20 9.77 1.61
CA ASN A 77 -0.08 11.21 1.48
C ASN A 77 -0.95 11.60 0.26
N PHE A 78 -1.13 10.69 -0.71
CA PHE A 78 -2.00 10.90 -1.87
C PHE A 78 -2.73 9.61 -2.24
N TYR A 79 -4.06 9.66 -2.26
CA TYR A 79 -4.91 8.59 -2.75
C TYR A 79 -5.24 8.83 -4.24
N PHE A 80 -4.39 8.31 -5.12
CA PHE A 80 -4.64 8.27 -6.57
C PHE A 80 -5.85 7.42 -7.00
N PRO A 81 -6.15 6.27 -6.36
CA PRO A 81 -7.43 5.60 -6.57
C PRO A 81 -8.48 6.21 -5.65
N ARG A 82 -9.74 6.24 -6.11
CA ARG A 82 -10.92 6.48 -5.28
C ARG A 82 -11.83 5.26 -5.33
N GLU A 83 -12.59 5.04 -4.27
CA GLU A 83 -13.77 4.16 -4.33
C GLU A 83 -14.83 4.77 -5.25
N LEU A 84 -15.58 3.89 -5.90
CA LEU A 84 -16.72 4.20 -6.77
C LEU A 84 -18.03 3.94 -6.03
N GLU A 85 -19.11 4.59 -6.47
CA GLU A 85 -20.46 4.23 -6.02
C GLU A 85 -20.89 2.90 -6.66
N GLU A 86 -21.77 2.12 -6.01
CA GLU A 86 -22.23 0.79 -6.51
C GLU A 86 -22.72 0.82 -7.96
N SER A 87 -23.28 1.95 -8.42
CA SER A 87 -23.78 2.15 -9.79
C SER A 87 -22.68 2.38 -10.84
N GLU A 88 -21.47 2.73 -10.43
CA GLU A 88 -20.28 2.90 -11.28
C GLU A 88 -19.38 1.64 -11.26
N MET A 89 -19.57 0.73 -10.29
CA MET A 89 -18.79 -0.50 -10.15
C MET A 89 -19.07 -1.51 -11.26
N ASN A 90 -18.06 -2.29 -11.63
CA ASN A 90 -18.18 -3.46 -12.50
C ASN A 90 -17.04 -4.45 -12.25
N GLU A 91 -17.13 -5.63 -12.85
CA GLU A 91 -16.14 -6.71 -12.72
C GLU A 91 -14.72 -6.28 -13.13
N THR A 92 -14.58 -5.33 -14.06
CA THR A 92 -13.28 -4.82 -14.49
C THR A 92 -12.67 -3.91 -13.43
N ASN A 93 -13.37 -2.82 -13.07
CA ASN A 93 -12.83 -1.77 -12.20
C ASN A 93 -12.82 -2.15 -10.70
N GLN A 94 -13.50 -3.23 -10.32
CA GLN A 94 -13.54 -3.79 -8.95
C GLN A 94 -13.90 -2.76 -7.87
N GLY A 95 -14.69 -1.74 -8.24
CA GLY A 95 -15.13 -0.69 -7.33
C GLY A 95 -14.16 0.47 -7.15
N TYR A 96 -13.08 0.55 -7.92
CA TYR A 96 -12.11 1.66 -7.87
C TYR A 96 -11.99 2.41 -9.20
N GLY A 97 -11.71 3.71 -9.12
CA GLY A 97 -11.45 4.55 -10.28
C GLY A 97 -10.44 5.65 -9.97
N SER A 98 -10.20 6.52 -10.95
CA SER A 98 -9.26 7.64 -10.78
C SER A 98 -9.80 8.70 -9.82
N ASN A 99 -8.95 9.18 -8.91
CA ASN A 99 -9.25 10.36 -8.11
C ASN A 99 -9.18 11.62 -8.99
N SER A 100 -10.35 12.12 -9.41
CA SER A 100 -10.49 13.29 -10.29
C SER A 100 -9.98 14.60 -9.69
N GLU A 101 -9.80 14.70 -8.37
CA GLU A 101 -9.17 15.86 -7.72
C GLU A 101 -7.65 15.87 -7.91
N LEU A 102 -7.04 14.73 -8.23
CA LEU A 102 -5.60 14.60 -8.52
C LEU A 102 -5.31 14.51 -10.01
N GLN A 103 -6.27 14.07 -10.84
CA GLN A 103 -6.09 14.01 -12.29
C GLN A 103 -5.75 15.39 -12.88
N GLY A 104 -4.76 15.41 -13.76
CA GLY A 104 -4.27 16.65 -14.37
C GLY A 104 -3.29 17.47 -13.52
N LYS A 105 -3.07 17.13 -12.24
CA LYS A 105 -2.04 17.76 -11.40
C LYS A 105 -0.65 17.17 -11.67
N TRP A 106 0.38 18.00 -11.52
CA TRP A 106 1.78 17.59 -11.68
C TRP A 106 2.34 17.10 -10.34
N PHE A 107 3.17 16.07 -10.42
CA PHE A 107 3.84 15.48 -9.27
C PHE A 107 5.32 15.24 -9.58
N ILE A 108 6.15 15.39 -8.55
CA ILE A 108 7.49 14.78 -8.51
C ILE A 108 7.31 13.42 -7.84
N VAL A 109 7.41 12.37 -8.64
CA VAL A 109 7.22 10.97 -8.23
C VAL A 109 8.58 10.31 -8.07
N THR A 110 8.91 9.86 -6.87
CA THR A 110 10.05 8.98 -6.59
C THR A 110 9.55 7.54 -6.56
N TYR A 111 10.26 6.63 -7.25
CA TYR A 111 9.84 5.23 -7.35
C TYR A 111 11.02 4.28 -7.17
N ILE A 112 10.71 3.04 -6.80
CA ILE A 112 11.65 1.92 -6.81
C ILE A 112 11.27 0.95 -7.94
N THR A 113 12.23 0.16 -8.41
CA THR A 113 11.99 -0.95 -9.33
C THR A 113 12.22 -2.28 -8.62
N ARG A 114 11.26 -3.21 -8.69
CA ARG A 114 11.39 -4.56 -8.13
C ARG A 114 10.96 -5.62 -9.14
N GLU A 115 11.65 -6.76 -9.13
CA GLU A 115 11.18 -7.95 -9.85
C GLU A 115 10.02 -8.59 -9.07
N GLN A 116 8.88 -8.75 -9.72
CA GLN A 116 7.70 -9.45 -9.17
C GLN A 116 6.94 -10.16 -10.29
N PRO A 117 6.07 -11.15 -9.99
CA PRO A 117 5.16 -11.71 -10.98
C PRO A 117 4.26 -10.60 -11.56
N ILE A 118 4.15 -10.52 -12.89
CA ILE A 118 3.32 -9.50 -13.57
C ILE A 118 1.82 -9.71 -13.32
N TYR A 119 1.43 -10.93 -12.96
CA TYR A 119 0.11 -11.35 -12.51
C TYR A 119 0.27 -12.56 -11.57
N THR A 120 -0.78 -12.98 -10.86
CA THR A 120 -0.72 -13.96 -9.74
C THR A 120 0.10 -15.22 -10.03
N ASP A 121 -0.04 -15.81 -11.22
CA ASP A 121 0.71 -16.99 -11.70
C ASP A 121 1.63 -16.67 -12.90
N GLY A 122 2.10 -15.43 -13.00
CA GLY A 122 2.83 -14.90 -14.15
C GLY A 122 4.35 -15.06 -14.11
N PRO A 123 5.03 -14.78 -15.24
CA PRO A 123 6.49 -14.63 -15.24
C PRO A 123 6.89 -13.44 -14.38
N MET A 124 8.11 -13.48 -13.84
CA MET A 124 8.74 -12.32 -13.22
C MET A 124 8.95 -11.22 -14.27
N GLY A 125 8.73 -9.97 -13.85
CA GLY A 125 9.11 -8.79 -14.60
C GLY A 125 9.35 -7.60 -13.67
N THR A 126 9.95 -6.55 -14.22
CA THR A 126 10.27 -5.33 -13.48
C THR A 126 9.03 -4.46 -13.31
N ALA A 127 8.58 -4.31 -12.06
CA ALA A 127 7.52 -3.39 -11.67
C ALA A 127 8.09 -2.08 -11.09
N ARG A 128 7.44 -0.96 -11.38
CA ARG A 128 7.77 0.37 -10.81
C ARG A 128 6.76 0.71 -9.72
N ILE A 129 7.24 0.87 -8.49
CA ILE A 129 6.40 1.15 -7.33
C ILE A 129 6.63 2.58 -6.86
N ILE A 130 5.58 3.39 -6.81
CA ILE A 130 5.64 4.75 -6.28
C ILE A 130 5.98 4.67 -4.79
N ASN A 131 7.10 5.28 -4.40
CA ASN A 131 7.58 5.26 -3.02
C ASN A 131 7.54 6.65 -2.35
N LYS A 132 7.36 7.72 -3.15
CA LYS A 132 7.07 9.08 -2.70
C LYS A 132 6.38 9.84 -3.83
N ALA A 133 5.39 10.66 -3.52
CA ALA A 133 4.89 11.69 -4.43
C ALA A 133 4.81 13.03 -3.70
N VAL A 134 5.19 14.10 -4.40
CA VAL A 134 5.07 15.49 -3.97
C VAL A 134 4.31 16.25 -5.05
N LEU A 135 3.26 16.97 -4.67
CA LEU A 135 2.51 17.83 -5.57
C LEU A 135 3.41 19.00 -6.04
N ASP A 136 3.36 19.31 -7.33
CA ASP A 136 4.15 20.36 -7.95
C ASP A 136 3.24 21.45 -8.54
N ASP A 137 2.93 22.45 -7.71
CA ASP A 137 2.00 23.57 -7.99
C ASP A 137 2.60 24.67 -8.91
N ASN A 138 3.48 24.27 -9.84
CA ASN A 138 4.34 25.10 -10.70
C ASN A 138 3.58 26.03 -11.67
#